data_AF-A0A945X311-F1
#
_entry.id   AF-A0A945X311-F1
#
_cell.length_a   1.000
_cell.length_b   1.000
_cell.length_c   1.000
_cell.angle_alpha   90.00
_cell.angle_beta   90.00
_cell.angle_gamma   90.00
#
_symmetry.space_group_name_H-M   'P 1'
#
loop_
_entity.id
_entity.type
_entity.pdbx_description
1 polymer ?
#
loop_
_entity_poly.entity_id
_entity_poly.type
_entity_poly.pdbx_seq_one_letter_code
_entity_poly.pdbx_strand_id
1 'polypeptide(L)'
;MRNGSFLLSAGKANWLLPLLVLVALRSLSAIAQPVIGIALESDLNRYVRYELMQVTVTIRNYSGNSLSFGTETSQHGQLEFLIESDGGFQAPKLDPKANPVADLILSAGETRRLTIGLNQVYDMQREGIFTVSAQIGHERLPNDYRSNSLTIEIRDGVPVWTRTFGLPSGSKTEAIQTRTASLLLFHNSERDIYCLRIEDDTMVYGITRLGPRIGGTVPACDVDAMSNIHTFIQVRSRFYSYRVYDRNAKLVQDKYYMAEESLPQLTRDSDVGRVMVVGGRPAVPGVDFHYAGERQDSVAWDEFRPIASSAPETADGRKEGGGGVGGDKAALPSPPVGEGKGRSRWGKFLNVFRGKEDKR
;
A
#
# COMPACT_ATOMS: atom_id res chain seq x y z
N MET A 1 27.25 -88.02 33.76
CA MET A 1 26.78 -86.62 33.94
C MET A 1 27.92 -85.68 33.60
N ARG A 2 27.61 -84.63 32.81
CA ARG A 2 28.47 -83.51 32.36
C ARG A 2 29.63 -83.88 31.43
N ASN A 3 30.03 -83.10 30.43
CA ASN A 3 29.47 -81.95 29.70
C ASN A 3 30.35 -81.82 28.44
N GLY A 4 29.79 -81.33 27.33
CA GLY A 4 30.47 -81.23 26.03
C GLY A 4 31.21 -79.93 25.73
N SER A 5 31.45 -79.75 24.41
CA SER A 5 31.91 -78.57 23.64
C SER A 5 33.43 -78.30 23.70
N PHE A 6 34.17 -78.20 22.59
CA PHE A 6 34.10 -77.17 21.54
C PHE A 6 34.94 -77.55 20.31
N LEU A 7 34.74 -76.84 19.19
CA LEU A 7 35.61 -76.52 18.02
C LEU A 7 34.72 -76.51 16.75
N LEU A 8 34.16 -75.34 16.41
CA LEU A 8 34.68 -74.33 15.47
C LEU A 8 34.26 -74.62 14.01
N SER A 9 33.20 -73.91 13.57
CA SER A 9 32.76 -73.84 12.17
C SER A 9 33.25 -72.52 11.56
N ALA A 10 33.86 -72.65 10.38
CA ALA A 10 34.54 -71.62 9.62
C ALA A 10 33.58 -70.59 8.99
N GLY A 11 34.08 -69.37 8.86
CA GLY A 11 33.33 -68.17 8.49
C GLY A 11 32.78 -68.11 7.07
N LYS A 12 31.67 -67.37 6.94
CA LYS A 12 31.20 -66.80 5.69
C LYS A 12 31.56 -65.32 5.69
N ALA A 13 32.39 -64.90 4.75
CA ALA A 13 32.77 -63.51 4.57
C ALA A 13 31.56 -62.68 4.10
N ASN A 14 31.11 -61.74 4.95
CA ASN A 14 30.01 -60.83 4.65
C ASN A 14 30.45 -59.73 3.67
N TRP A 15 30.50 -60.05 2.38
CA TRP A 15 30.81 -59.11 1.30
C TRP A 15 29.68 -58.10 0.98
N LEU A 16 28.53 -58.21 1.65
CA LEU A 16 27.36 -57.34 1.45
C LEU A 16 27.42 -56.02 2.27
N LEU A 17 28.22 -55.98 3.34
CA LEU A 17 28.40 -54.79 4.19
C LEU A 17 29.10 -53.60 3.51
N PRO A 18 30.17 -53.76 2.69
CA PRO A 18 30.80 -52.61 2.03
C PRO A 18 29.94 -51.99 0.93
N LEU A 19 29.03 -52.76 0.32
CA LEU A 19 28.14 -52.26 -0.73
C LEU A 19 27.05 -51.33 -0.16
N LEU A 20 26.57 -51.62 1.05
CA LEU A 20 25.51 -50.86 1.72
C LEU A 20 26.03 -49.50 2.27
N VAL A 21 27.31 -49.44 2.67
CA VAL A 21 27.97 -48.19 3.08
C VAL A 21 28.24 -47.26 1.89
N LEU A 22 28.56 -47.80 0.71
CA LEU A 22 28.78 -47.02 -0.51
C LEU A 22 27.48 -46.45 -1.10
N VAL A 23 26.35 -47.14 -0.91
CA VAL A 23 25.02 -46.61 -1.25
C VAL A 23 24.55 -45.57 -0.22
N ALA A 24 24.86 -45.75 1.08
CA ALA A 24 24.53 -44.78 2.11
C ALA A 24 25.33 -43.45 2.00
N LEU A 25 26.57 -43.49 1.48
CA LEU A 25 27.37 -42.27 1.24
C LEU A 25 26.95 -41.48 -0.02
N ARG A 26 26.17 -42.08 -0.93
CA ARG A 26 25.62 -41.40 -2.12
C ARG A 26 24.40 -40.52 -1.81
N SER A 27 23.87 -40.62 -0.60
CA SER A 27 22.67 -39.89 -0.15
C SER A 27 22.98 -38.54 0.52
N LEU A 28 24.24 -38.13 0.58
CA LEU A 28 24.60 -36.75 0.93
C LEU A 28 24.24 -35.87 -0.28
N SER A 29 22.96 -35.53 -0.41
CA SER A 29 22.52 -34.44 -1.26
C SER A 29 23.33 -33.21 -0.88
N ALA A 30 24.25 -32.81 -1.75
CA ALA A 30 24.97 -31.57 -1.60
C ALA A 30 23.92 -30.46 -1.53
N ILE A 31 23.77 -29.85 -0.35
CA ILE A 31 22.95 -28.65 -0.20
C ILE A 31 23.74 -27.57 -0.93
N ALA A 32 23.42 -27.38 -2.21
CA ALA A 32 24.00 -26.30 -3.01
C ALA A 32 23.68 -24.99 -2.28
N GLN A 33 24.71 -24.30 -1.80
CA GLN A 33 24.51 -22.99 -1.22
C GLN A 33 24.00 -22.06 -2.31
N PRO A 34 22.94 -21.29 -2.05
CA PRO A 34 22.35 -20.44 -3.07
C PRO A 34 23.36 -19.36 -3.47
N VAL A 35 23.52 -19.17 -4.78
CA VAL A 35 24.45 -18.17 -5.35
C VAL A 35 23.94 -16.75 -5.05
N ILE A 36 22.63 -16.59 -4.83
CA ILE A 36 22.00 -15.37 -4.33
C ILE A 36 21.20 -15.68 -3.08
N GLY A 37 21.45 -14.94 -2.00
CA GLY A 37 20.54 -14.89 -0.86
C GLY A 37 19.48 -13.82 -1.08
N ILE A 38 18.21 -14.16 -0.88
CA ILE A 38 17.11 -13.19 -0.93
C ILE A 38 16.18 -13.40 0.26
N ALA A 39 15.82 -12.31 0.93
CA ALA A 39 14.87 -12.29 2.04
C ALA A 39 13.88 -11.15 1.87
N LEU A 40 12.65 -11.37 2.32
CA LEU A 40 11.56 -10.41 2.25
C LEU A 40 11.03 -10.14 3.66
N GLU A 41 10.99 -8.87 4.04
CA GLU A 41 10.54 -8.39 5.35
C GLU A 41 9.48 -7.30 5.17
N SER A 42 8.57 -7.18 6.12
CA SER A 42 7.58 -6.10 6.18
C SER A 42 7.37 -5.71 7.63
N ASP A 43 7.22 -4.42 7.89
CA ASP A 43 6.95 -3.89 9.24
C ASP A 43 5.51 -4.19 9.69
N LEU A 44 4.61 -4.39 8.73
CA LEU A 44 3.19 -4.66 8.96
C LEU A 44 2.74 -5.89 8.16
N ASN A 45 1.76 -6.61 8.71
CA ASN A 45 1.08 -7.72 8.03
C ASN A 45 -0.38 -7.40 7.71
N ARG A 46 -0.87 -6.22 8.10
CA ARG A 46 -2.23 -5.75 7.90
C ARG A 46 -2.21 -4.31 7.45
N TYR A 47 -2.96 -4.00 6.40
CA TYR A 47 -3.02 -2.69 5.79
C TYR A 47 -4.47 -2.25 5.58
N VAL A 48 -4.70 -0.95 5.71
CA VAL A 48 -5.95 -0.34 5.25
C VAL A 48 -5.93 -0.34 3.72
N ARG A 49 -7.07 -0.57 3.07
CA ARG A 49 -7.18 -0.45 1.61
C ARG A 49 -6.60 0.90 1.15
N TYR A 50 -5.74 0.88 0.13
CA TYR A 50 -4.96 2.02 -0.43
C TYR A 50 -3.82 2.57 0.44
N GLU A 51 -3.53 1.97 1.59
CA GLU A 51 -2.32 2.29 2.35
C GLU A 51 -1.06 1.85 1.59
N LEU A 52 0.03 2.62 1.66
CA LEU A 52 1.30 2.24 1.03
C LEU A 52 1.90 0.99 1.69
N MET A 53 2.07 -0.07 0.91
CA MET A 53 2.57 -1.37 1.38
C MET A 53 4.07 -1.49 1.14
N GLN A 54 4.87 -0.95 2.04
CA GLN A 54 6.32 -1.02 1.94
C GLN A 54 6.84 -2.38 2.42
N VAL A 55 7.62 -3.04 1.57
CA VAL A 55 8.37 -4.25 1.91
C VAL A 55 9.86 -4.00 1.71
N THR A 56 10.68 -4.64 2.53
CA THR A 56 12.14 -4.61 2.41
C THR A 56 12.63 -5.91 1.80
N VAL A 57 13.27 -5.80 0.64
CA VAL A 57 13.96 -6.91 -0.02
C VAL A 57 15.45 -6.82 0.32
N THR A 58 15.98 -7.86 0.96
CA THR A 58 17.42 -7.99 1.21
C THR A 58 18.00 -8.97 0.21
N ILE A 59 18.93 -8.52 -0.61
CA ILE A 59 19.59 -9.32 -1.65
C ILE A 59 21.08 -9.40 -1.33
N ARG A 60 21.65 -10.61 -1.35
CA ARG A 60 23.07 -10.85 -1.12
C ARG A 60 23.68 -11.67 -2.23
N ASN A 61 24.82 -11.23 -2.75
CA ASN A 61 25.52 -11.87 -3.86
C ASN A 61 26.64 -12.79 -3.38
N TYR A 62 26.51 -14.10 -3.60
CA TYR A 62 27.54 -15.10 -3.31
C TYR A 62 28.25 -15.61 -4.58
N SER A 63 28.01 -15.02 -5.76
CA SER A 63 28.48 -15.51 -7.07
C SER A 63 29.96 -15.23 -7.38
N GLY A 64 30.67 -14.50 -6.53
CA GLY A 64 32.04 -14.04 -6.80
C GLY A 64 32.17 -13.06 -7.97
N ASN A 65 31.05 -12.67 -8.62
CA ASN A 65 31.01 -11.77 -9.76
C ASN A 65 30.06 -10.61 -9.47
N SER A 66 30.30 -9.44 -10.07
CA SER A 66 29.31 -8.35 -10.04
C SER A 66 28.13 -8.71 -10.94
N LEU A 67 26.91 -8.39 -10.48
CA LEU A 67 25.66 -8.56 -11.21
C LEU A 67 25.02 -7.21 -11.45
N SER A 68 24.56 -6.95 -12.68
CA SER A 68 23.92 -5.70 -13.08
C SER A 68 22.48 -6.00 -13.46
N PHE A 69 21.52 -5.36 -12.79
CA PHE A 69 20.10 -5.57 -13.02
C PHE A 69 19.49 -4.50 -13.94
N GLY A 70 20.34 -3.70 -14.59
CA GLY A 70 19.89 -2.59 -15.41
C GLY A 70 19.60 -2.88 -16.87
N THR A 71 19.01 -1.87 -17.50
CA THR A 71 18.50 -1.94 -18.88
C THR A 71 19.58 -1.73 -19.94
N GLU A 72 20.73 -1.13 -19.59
CA GLU A 72 21.79 -0.78 -20.55
C GLU A 72 22.77 -1.92 -20.86
N THR A 73 22.86 -2.94 -20.01
CA THR A 73 23.74 -4.09 -20.25
C THR A 73 23.03 -5.19 -21.03
N SER A 74 23.76 -5.89 -21.91
CA SER A 74 23.30 -7.13 -22.60
C SER A 74 23.10 -8.33 -21.64
N GLN A 75 23.01 -8.05 -20.35
CA GLN A 75 22.85 -8.98 -19.25
C GLN A 75 21.71 -8.41 -18.43
N HIS A 76 20.53 -9.00 -18.58
CA HIS A 76 19.32 -8.52 -17.92
C HIS A 76 19.07 -9.29 -16.63
N GLY A 77 18.77 -8.54 -15.57
CA GLY A 77 18.30 -9.07 -14.30
C GLY A 77 16.97 -8.43 -13.93
N GLN A 78 16.11 -9.19 -13.25
CA GLN A 78 14.80 -8.72 -12.86
C GLN A 78 14.46 -9.15 -11.43
N LEU A 79 13.73 -8.28 -10.74
CA LEU A 79 13.06 -8.58 -9.49
C LEU A 79 11.56 -8.58 -9.74
N GLU A 80 10.91 -9.70 -9.47
CA GLU A 80 9.47 -9.86 -9.54
C GLU A 80 8.92 -10.24 -8.17
N PHE A 81 7.68 -9.84 -7.90
CA PHE A 81 6.93 -10.31 -6.76
C PHE A 81 5.84 -11.27 -7.26
N LEU A 82 5.84 -12.48 -6.68
CA LEU A 82 4.73 -13.43 -6.81
C LEU A 82 3.73 -13.10 -5.71
N ILE A 83 2.56 -12.61 -6.12
CA ILE A 83 1.52 -12.09 -5.21
C ILE A 83 0.24 -12.84 -5.50
N GLU A 84 -0.10 -13.78 -4.62
CA GLU A 84 -1.27 -14.63 -4.77
C GLU A 84 -2.36 -14.20 -3.76
N SER A 85 -3.56 -13.93 -4.24
CA SER A 85 -4.72 -13.71 -3.37
C SER A 85 -5.25 -15.04 -2.82
N ASP A 86 -6.00 -14.99 -1.73
CA ASP A 86 -6.74 -16.13 -1.16
C ASP A 86 -7.59 -16.91 -2.18
N GLY A 87 -8.14 -16.25 -3.20
CA GLY A 87 -8.83 -16.86 -4.34
C GLY A 87 -7.93 -17.54 -5.39
N GLY A 88 -6.61 -17.60 -5.20
CA GLY A 88 -5.64 -18.17 -6.14
C GLY A 88 -5.30 -17.28 -7.34
N PHE A 89 -5.76 -16.02 -7.35
CA PHE A 89 -5.48 -15.07 -8.42
C PHE A 89 -4.15 -14.36 -8.17
N GLN A 90 -3.35 -14.20 -9.23
CA GLN A 90 -2.14 -13.38 -9.17
C GLN A 90 -2.51 -11.89 -9.28
N ALA A 91 -1.93 -11.05 -8.41
CA ALA A 91 -2.08 -9.60 -8.53
C ALA A 91 -1.39 -9.14 -9.81
N PRO A 92 -2.09 -8.44 -10.73
CA PRO A 92 -1.48 -7.99 -11.96
C PRO A 92 -0.51 -6.85 -11.69
N LYS A 93 0.54 -6.77 -12.51
CA LYS A 93 1.49 -5.66 -12.47
C LYS A 93 0.86 -4.43 -13.11
N LEU A 94 1.02 -3.26 -12.49
CA LEU A 94 0.48 -1.99 -13.00
C LEU A 94 1.17 -1.58 -14.32
N ASP A 95 2.48 -1.77 -14.39
CA ASP A 95 3.27 -1.67 -15.61
C ASP A 95 4.02 -2.99 -15.85
N PRO A 96 3.68 -3.75 -16.92
CA PRO A 96 4.37 -4.99 -17.27
C PRO A 96 5.90 -4.85 -17.33
N LYS A 97 6.42 -3.68 -17.73
CA LYS A 97 7.85 -3.44 -17.92
C LYS A 97 8.57 -2.92 -16.67
N ALA A 98 7.87 -2.58 -15.60
CA ALA A 98 8.49 -2.00 -14.42
C ALA A 98 9.47 -2.99 -13.77
N ASN A 99 10.73 -2.59 -13.59
CA ASN A 99 11.71 -3.40 -12.87
C ASN A 99 12.18 -2.59 -11.64
N PRO A 100 11.78 -2.96 -10.42
CA PRO A 100 12.17 -2.22 -9.21
C PRO A 100 13.68 -2.18 -8.95
N VAL A 101 14.45 -3.02 -9.64
CA VAL A 101 15.92 -3.10 -9.53
C VAL A 101 16.66 -2.65 -10.79
N ALA A 102 16.02 -1.88 -11.67
CA ALA A 102 16.58 -1.46 -12.96
C ALA A 102 17.89 -0.66 -12.88
N ASP A 103 18.28 -0.12 -11.74
CA ASP A 103 19.56 0.59 -11.57
C ASP A 103 20.47 -0.09 -10.56
N LEU A 104 20.14 -1.32 -10.14
CA LEU A 104 20.89 -2.04 -9.13
C LEU A 104 22.13 -2.71 -9.76
N ILE A 105 23.30 -2.36 -9.22
CA ILE A 105 24.53 -3.13 -9.40
C ILE A 105 24.86 -3.76 -8.05
N LEU A 106 25.09 -5.07 -8.05
CA LEU A 106 25.38 -5.84 -6.86
C LEU A 106 26.76 -6.49 -6.99
N SER A 107 27.74 -5.95 -6.26
CA SER A 107 29.12 -6.42 -6.27
C SER A 107 29.24 -7.82 -5.66
N ALA A 108 30.35 -8.51 -5.95
CA ALA A 108 30.62 -9.81 -5.34
C ALA A 108 30.68 -9.70 -3.80
N GLY A 109 29.90 -10.51 -3.09
CA GLY A 109 29.80 -10.49 -1.62
C GLY A 109 28.89 -9.41 -1.04
N GLU A 110 28.44 -8.45 -1.85
CA GLU A 110 27.64 -7.31 -1.41
C GLU A 110 26.25 -7.74 -0.95
N THR A 111 25.70 -7.01 0.03
CA THR A 111 24.31 -7.12 0.47
C THR A 111 23.63 -5.77 0.30
N ARG A 112 22.50 -5.75 -0.39
CA ARG A 112 21.68 -4.55 -0.60
C ARG A 112 20.30 -4.76 0.03
N ARG A 113 19.82 -3.75 0.76
CA ARG A 113 18.44 -3.64 1.23
C ARG A 113 17.71 -2.63 0.35
N LEU A 114 16.55 -3.00 -0.16
CA LEU A 114 15.70 -2.17 -1.02
C LEU A 114 14.30 -2.10 -0.42
N THR A 115 13.76 -0.89 -0.26
CA THR A 115 12.39 -0.68 0.19
C THR A 115 11.51 -0.42 -1.03
N ILE A 116 10.46 -1.21 -1.20
CA ILE A 116 9.59 -1.18 -2.38
C ILE A 116 8.14 -1.09 -1.92
N GLY A 117 7.38 -0.15 -2.49
CA GLY A 117 5.93 -0.06 -2.32
C GLY A 117 5.21 -1.05 -3.25
N LEU A 118 4.71 -2.17 -2.71
CA LEU A 118 4.09 -3.23 -3.51
C LEU A 118 2.92 -2.70 -4.36
N ASN A 119 2.04 -1.92 -3.75
CA ASN A 119 0.86 -1.33 -4.42
C ASN A 119 1.19 -0.16 -5.37
N GLN A 120 2.48 0.17 -5.56
CA GLN A 120 2.94 1.06 -6.63
C GLN A 120 3.42 0.30 -7.87
N VAL A 121 3.64 -1.01 -7.74
CA VAL A 121 4.12 -1.89 -8.84
C VAL A 121 3.04 -2.90 -9.23
N TYR A 122 2.22 -3.35 -8.29
CA TYR A 122 1.16 -4.35 -8.46
C TYR A 122 -0.20 -3.79 -8.02
N ASP A 123 -1.26 -4.23 -8.69
CA ASP A 123 -2.63 -3.93 -8.30
C ASP A 123 -3.04 -4.80 -7.10
N MET A 124 -2.95 -4.20 -5.91
CA MET A 124 -3.34 -4.79 -4.64
C MET A 124 -4.44 -3.95 -3.98
N GLN A 125 -5.40 -3.43 -4.76
CA GLN A 125 -6.45 -2.55 -4.22
C GLN A 125 -7.60 -3.31 -3.55
N ARG A 126 -7.82 -4.58 -3.93
CA ARG A 126 -8.92 -5.38 -3.39
C ARG A 126 -8.64 -5.82 -1.95
N GLU A 127 -9.69 -5.83 -1.14
CA GLU A 127 -9.64 -6.47 0.18
C GLU A 127 -9.43 -7.97 0.03
N GLY A 128 -8.68 -8.54 0.98
CA GLY A 128 -8.35 -9.97 0.97
C GLY A 128 -7.01 -10.25 1.64
N ILE A 129 -6.66 -11.53 1.66
CA ILE A 129 -5.36 -12.01 2.14
C ILE A 129 -4.49 -12.33 0.94
N PHE A 130 -3.26 -11.84 0.97
CA PHE A 130 -2.25 -12.01 -0.07
C PHE A 130 -1.03 -12.74 0.48
N THR A 131 -0.52 -13.69 -0.28
CA THR A 131 0.78 -14.31 -0.05
C THR A 131 1.78 -13.71 -1.01
N VAL A 132 2.81 -13.05 -0.48
CA VAL A 132 3.82 -12.31 -1.25
C VAL A 132 5.18 -12.98 -1.09
N SER A 133 5.89 -13.19 -2.18
CA SER A 133 7.30 -13.59 -2.18
C SER A 133 8.02 -12.87 -3.31
N ALA A 134 9.28 -12.52 -3.08
CA ALA A 134 10.15 -11.95 -4.11
C ALA A 134 10.90 -13.05 -4.86
N GLN A 135 11.06 -12.88 -6.16
CA GLN A 135 11.84 -13.73 -7.04
C GLN A 135 12.83 -12.87 -7.81
N ILE A 136 14.12 -13.20 -7.72
CA ILE A 136 15.18 -12.52 -8.44
C ILE A 136 15.80 -13.46 -9.47
N GLY A 137 15.82 -13.01 -10.71
CA GLY A 137 16.41 -13.71 -11.85
C GLY A 137 17.48 -12.85 -12.51
N HIS A 138 18.48 -13.50 -13.10
CA HIS A 138 19.53 -12.83 -13.86
C HIS A 138 20.13 -13.83 -14.85
N GLU A 139 20.39 -13.43 -16.09
CA GLU A 139 20.84 -14.35 -17.17
C GLU A 139 22.16 -15.09 -16.84
N ARG A 140 23.04 -14.47 -16.08
CA ARG A 140 24.29 -15.06 -15.56
C ARG A 140 24.11 -16.07 -14.41
N LEU A 141 22.91 -16.21 -13.87
CA LEU A 141 22.60 -17.15 -12.80
C LEU A 141 21.94 -18.40 -13.39
N PRO A 142 22.20 -19.58 -12.81
CA PRO A 142 21.66 -20.83 -13.34
C PRO A 142 20.15 -20.99 -13.08
N ASN A 143 19.61 -20.30 -12.06
CA ASN A 143 18.22 -20.37 -11.65
C ASN A 143 17.78 -19.02 -11.09
N ASP A 144 16.47 -18.84 -11.00
CA ASP A 144 15.87 -17.78 -10.22
C ASP A 144 15.85 -18.16 -8.73
N TYR A 145 15.98 -17.15 -7.87
CA TYR A 145 16.02 -17.33 -6.42
C TYR A 145 14.80 -16.67 -5.78
N ARG A 146 14.12 -17.41 -4.91
CA ARG A 146 12.88 -16.97 -4.24
C ARG A 146 13.11 -16.72 -2.76
N SER A 147 12.48 -15.67 -2.23
CA SER A 147 12.50 -15.34 -0.80
C SER A 147 11.59 -16.25 0.02
N ASN A 148 11.62 -16.06 1.34
CA ASN A 148 10.51 -16.43 2.21
C ASN A 148 9.20 -15.74 1.76
N SER A 149 8.06 -16.32 2.13
CA SER A 149 6.75 -15.73 1.88
C SER A 149 6.29 -14.87 3.07
N LEU A 150 5.60 -13.77 2.76
CA LEU A 150 4.89 -12.93 3.71
C LEU A 150 3.39 -13.07 3.49
N THR A 151 2.61 -13.01 4.57
CA THR A 151 1.15 -12.90 4.51
C THR A 151 0.76 -11.46 4.79
N ILE A 152 0.09 -10.82 3.84
CA ILE A 152 -0.38 -9.45 3.92
C ILE A 152 -1.91 -9.47 3.82
N GLU A 153 -2.57 -8.86 4.78
CA GLU A 153 -4.03 -8.74 4.81
C GLU A 153 -4.46 -7.30 4.56
N ILE A 154 -5.35 -7.11 3.60
CA ILE A 154 -5.90 -5.82 3.21
C ILE A 154 -7.38 -5.79 3.62
N ARG A 155 -7.75 -4.81 4.45
CA ARG A 155 -9.13 -4.58 4.87
C ARG A 155 -9.48 -3.10 4.75
N ASP A 156 -10.75 -2.77 4.54
CA ASP A 156 -11.17 -1.38 4.68
C ASP A 156 -11.37 -0.99 6.16
N GLY A 157 -11.37 0.30 6.42
CA GLY A 157 -11.72 0.87 7.72
C GLY A 157 -13.17 1.34 7.78
N VAL A 158 -13.73 1.42 8.99
CA VAL A 158 -15.10 1.93 9.19
C VAL A 158 -15.04 3.45 9.38
N PRO A 159 -15.69 4.27 8.54
CA PRO A 159 -15.68 5.72 8.72
C PRO A 159 -16.40 6.11 10.01
N VAL A 160 -15.73 6.93 10.84
CA VAL A 160 -16.28 7.51 12.08
C VAL A 160 -16.46 9.02 11.98
N TRP A 161 -15.81 9.67 11.02
CA TRP A 161 -16.01 11.06 10.65
C TRP A 161 -15.71 11.22 9.17
N THR A 162 -16.52 12.01 8.47
CA THR A 162 -16.32 12.31 7.06
C THR A 162 -16.69 13.76 6.79
N ARG A 163 -15.89 14.45 5.97
CA ARG A 163 -16.21 15.79 5.49
C ARG A 163 -15.71 16.02 4.08
N THR A 164 -16.61 16.45 3.21
CA THR A 164 -16.28 16.95 1.88
C THR A 164 -15.93 18.44 1.96
N PHE A 165 -14.88 18.85 1.27
CA PHE A 165 -14.39 20.23 1.24
C PHE A 165 -13.92 20.61 -0.17
N GLY A 166 -14.08 21.90 -0.50
CA GLY A 166 -13.58 22.46 -1.75
C GLY A 166 -12.09 22.78 -1.67
N LEU A 167 -11.40 22.69 -2.80
CA LEU A 167 -10.03 23.15 -2.96
C LEU A 167 -10.03 24.63 -3.39
N PRO A 168 -9.13 25.47 -2.87
CA PRO A 168 -9.00 26.84 -3.36
C PRO A 168 -8.53 26.83 -4.81
N SER A 169 -9.36 27.38 -5.70
CA SER A 169 -9.03 27.65 -7.09
C SER A 169 -8.60 29.12 -7.26
N GLY A 170 -7.61 29.37 -8.11
CA GLY A 170 -7.25 30.74 -8.53
C GLY A 170 -8.25 31.33 -9.54
N SER A 171 -9.06 30.48 -10.16
CA SER A 171 -10.09 30.85 -11.14
C SER A 171 -11.45 31.00 -10.45
N LYS A 172 -12.16 32.09 -10.77
CA LYS A 172 -13.55 32.34 -10.33
C LYS A 172 -14.60 31.63 -11.20
N THR A 173 -14.18 31.06 -12.32
CA THR A 173 -15.10 30.54 -13.36
C THR A 173 -15.09 29.02 -13.45
N GLU A 174 -14.03 28.38 -12.97
CA GLU A 174 -13.92 26.92 -12.97
C GLU A 174 -14.76 26.30 -11.85
N ALA A 175 -15.23 25.07 -12.10
CA ALA A 175 -15.91 24.28 -11.07
C ALA A 175 -14.95 24.01 -9.91
N ILE A 176 -15.44 24.18 -8.68
CA ILE A 176 -14.66 23.94 -7.47
C ILE A 176 -14.41 22.43 -7.37
N GLN A 177 -13.15 22.03 -7.46
CA GLN A 177 -12.75 20.65 -7.19
C GLN A 177 -12.98 20.34 -5.72
N THR A 178 -13.56 19.20 -5.42
CA THR A 178 -13.86 18.75 -4.06
C THR A 178 -13.06 17.52 -3.71
N ARG A 179 -12.72 17.40 -2.43
CA ARG A 179 -12.16 16.17 -1.84
C ARG A 179 -12.93 15.82 -0.58
N THR A 180 -12.86 14.56 -0.19
CA THR A 180 -13.46 14.03 1.02
C THR A 180 -12.36 13.53 1.94
N ALA A 181 -12.33 14.05 3.16
CA ALA A 181 -11.51 13.52 4.24
C ALA A 181 -12.37 12.60 5.12
N SER A 182 -11.87 11.41 5.40
CA SER A 182 -12.51 10.42 6.25
C SER A 182 -11.56 9.97 7.35
N LEU A 183 -12.02 10.05 8.60
CA LEU A 183 -11.39 9.37 9.72
C LEU A 183 -11.98 7.97 9.80
N LEU A 184 -11.14 6.97 9.57
CA LEU A 184 -11.49 5.56 9.56
C LEU A 184 -11.05 4.92 10.88
N LEU A 185 -11.84 3.97 11.35
CA LEU A 185 -11.50 3.06 12.43
C LEU A 185 -11.10 1.71 11.82
N PHE A 186 -9.85 1.33 12.00
CA PHE A 186 -9.27 0.11 11.44
C PHE A 186 -8.88 -0.86 12.55
N HIS A 187 -9.37 -2.09 12.48
CA HIS A 187 -9.08 -3.12 13.48
C HIS A 187 -7.73 -3.81 13.22
N ASN A 188 -6.69 -3.40 13.93
CA ASN A 188 -5.34 -3.94 13.79
C ASN A 188 -5.02 -4.94 14.89
N SER A 189 -5.49 -6.19 14.70
CA SER A 189 -5.27 -7.42 15.49
C SER A 189 -5.53 -7.33 17.00
N GLU A 190 -4.76 -6.51 17.69
CA GLU A 190 -4.80 -6.28 19.11
C GLU A 190 -5.64 -5.05 19.49
N ARG A 191 -5.71 -4.04 18.62
CA ARG A 191 -6.42 -2.79 18.91
C ARG A 191 -6.89 -2.07 17.66
N ASP A 192 -7.96 -1.30 17.79
CA ASP A 192 -8.39 -0.41 16.73
C ASP A 192 -7.43 0.79 16.61
N ILE A 193 -7.23 1.26 15.40
CA ILE A 193 -6.37 2.40 15.05
C ILE A 193 -7.20 3.39 14.24
N TYR A 194 -7.02 4.68 14.50
CA TYR A 194 -7.55 5.74 13.66
C TYR A 194 -6.66 5.96 12.44
N CYS A 195 -7.26 6.02 11.26
CA CYS A 195 -6.58 6.32 10.01
C CYS A 195 -7.26 7.50 9.31
N LEU A 196 -6.50 8.42 8.76
CA LEU A 196 -7.02 9.49 7.91
C LEU A 196 -6.90 9.05 6.45
N ARG A 197 -8.01 9.07 5.71
CA ARG A 197 -8.05 8.90 4.25
C ARG A 197 -8.50 10.19 3.58
N ILE A 198 -7.83 10.59 2.51
CA ILE A 198 -8.26 11.70 1.66
C ILE A 198 -8.42 11.19 0.23
N GLU A 199 -9.60 11.39 -0.33
CA GLU A 199 -9.97 10.89 -1.65
C GLU A 199 -10.92 11.84 -2.39
N ASP A 200 -11.03 11.67 -3.70
CA ASP A 200 -12.15 12.14 -4.51
C ASP A 200 -12.79 10.96 -5.27
N ASP A 201 -13.70 11.25 -6.19
CA ASP A 201 -14.43 10.23 -6.95
C ASP A 201 -13.51 9.35 -7.82
N THR A 202 -12.30 9.81 -8.10
CA THR A 202 -11.35 9.18 -9.05
C THR A 202 -10.08 8.68 -8.39
N MET A 203 -9.60 9.33 -7.34
CA MET A 203 -8.27 9.13 -6.78
C MET A 203 -8.28 9.17 -5.25
N VAL A 204 -7.50 8.28 -4.65
CA VAL A 204 -7.11 8.31 -3.23
C VAL A 204 -5.75 8.99 -3.13
N TYR A 205 -5.72 10.14 -2.46
CA TYR A 205 -4.54 10.99 -2.33
C TYR A 205 -3.60 10.55 -1.21
N GLY A 206 -4.10 9.83 -0.22
CA GLY A 206 -3.26 9.25 0.80
C GLY A 206 -4.05 8.69 1.97
N ILE A 207 -3.40 7.77 2.68
CA ILE A 207 -3.89 7.18 3.92
C ILE A 207 -2.78 7.25 4.96
N THR A 208 -3.09 7.78 6.14
CA THR A 208 -2.14 7.91 7.24
C THR A 208 -2.70 7.32 8.53
N ARG A 209 -1.95 6.44 9.18
CA ARG A 209 -2.26 5.95 10.54
C ARG A 209 -1.99 7.03 11.57
N LEU A 210 -2.99 7.40 12.36
CA LEU A 210 -2.87 8.47 13.35
C LEU A 210 -2.45 7.93 14.72
N GLY A 211 -3.05 6.82 15.17
CA GLY A 211 -2.77 6.23 16.48
C GLY A 211 -3.87 5.29 16.98
N PRO A 212 -3.65 4.59 18.10
CA PRO A 212 -4.63 3.67 18.66
C PRO A 212 -5.88 4.39 19.14
N ARG A 213 -7.03 3.71 19.02
CA ARG A 213 -8.29 4.17 19.62
C ARG A 213 -8.24 3.98 21.14
N ILE A 214 -8.56 5.04 21.86
CA ILE A 214 -8.80 4.99 23.31
C ILE A 214 -10.32 4.97 23.54
N GLY A 215 -10.81 3.89 24.17
CA GLY A 215 -12.23 3.71 24.47
C GLY A 215 -12.81 4.88 25.29
N GLY A 216 -14.07 5.24 25.03
CA GLY A 216 -14.77 6.32 25.73
C GLY A 216 -14.39 7.73 25.27
N THR A 217 -13.51 7.88 24.28
CA THR A 217 -13.10 9.17 23.72
C THR A 217 -13.55 9.28 22.27
N VAL A 218 -14.04 10.45 21.88
CA VAL A 218 -14.44 10.73 20.49
C VAL A 218 -13.33 11.59 19.87
N PRO A 219 -12.72 11.17 18.75
CA PRO A 219 -11.74 11.98 18.05
C PRO A 219 -12.43 13.22 17.48
N ALA A 220 -11.74 14.36 17.50
CA ALA A 220 -12.24 15.60 16.89
C ALA A 220 -11.48 15.86 15.58
N CYS A 221 -12.23 16.16 14.52
CA CYS A 221 -11.70 16.47 13.21
C CYS A 221 -12.43 17.66 12.59
N ASP A 222 -11.70 18.53 11.91
CA ASP A 222 -12.27 19.65 11.15
C ASP A 222 -11.36 20.04 9.97
N VAL A 223 -11.88 20.78 9.00
CA VAL A 223 -11.15 21.27 7.82
C VAL A 223 -11.10 22.80 7.84
N ASP A 224 -9.91 23.39 7.85
CA ASP A 224 -9.76 24.86 7.90
C ASP A 224 -10.11 25.56 6.58
N ALA A 225 -10.05 26.89 6.57
CA ALA A 225 -10.31 27.71 5.38
C ALA A 225 -9.31 27.49 4.22
N MET A 226 -8.16 26.87 4.47
CA MET A 226 -7.13 26.56 3.46
C MET A 226 -7.21 25.11 2.94
N SER A 227 -8.24 24.37 3.36
CA SER A 227 -8.45 22.96 3.04
C SER A 227 -7.41 22.04 3.69
N ASN A 228 -6.87 22.43 4.85
CA ASN A 228 -6.07 21.54 5.69
C ASN A 228 -6.98 20.78 6.66
N ILE A 229 -6.65 19.52 6.90
CA ILE A 229 -7.41 18.61 7.74
C ILE A 229 -6.75 18.58 9.12
N HIS A 230 -7.51 18.98 10.13
CA HIS A 230 -7.10 18.96 11.52
C HIS A 230 -7.62 17.69 12.18
N THR A 231 -6.73 16.97 12.85
CA THR A 231 -7.07 15.76 13.61
C THR A 231 -6.61 15.95 15.04
N PHE A 232 -7.49 15.62 15.98
CA PHE A 232 -7.24 15.74 17.41
C PHE A 232 -7.72 14.46 18.10
N ILE A 233 -6.77 13.65 18.53
CA ILE A 233 -7.05 12.32 19.09
C ILE A 233 -6.37 12.15 20.45
N GLN A 234 -7.03 11.45 21.36
CA GLN A 234 -6.40 11.04 22.61
C GLN A 234 -5.51 9.82 22.36
N VAL A 235 -4.25 9.88 22.76
CA VAL A 235 -3.26 8.81 22.53
C VAL A 235 -3.03 7.98 23.80
N ARG A 236 -3.15 8.60 24.98
CA ARG A 236 -3.15 7.94 26.31
C ARG A 236 -3.89 8.83 27.32
N SER A 237 -3.97 8.42 28.57
CA SER A 237 -4.61 9.23 29.61
C SER A 237 -4.03 10.66 29.63
N ARG A 238 -4.90 11.66 29.54
CA ARG A 238 -4.56 13.09 29.58
C ARG A 238 -3.58 13.58 28.51
N PHE A 239 -3.29 12.80 27.47
CA PHE A 239 -2.32 13.17 26.43
C PHE A 239 -2.92 13.00 25.03
N TYR A 240 -2.84 14.07 24.26
CA TYR A 240 -3.53 14.23 22.99
C TYR A 240 -2.54 14.54 21.88
N SER A 241 -2.80 14.00 20.70
CA SER A 241 -2.09 14.30 19.47
C SER A 241 -2.96 15.22 18.61
N TYR A 242 -2.35 16.33 18.19
CA TYR A 242 -2.92 17.29 17.27
C TYR A 242 -2.08 17.35 16.00
N ARG A 243 -2.66 16.90 14.89
CA ARG A 243 -1.99 16.88 13.59
C ARG A 243 -2.78 17.62 12.54
N VAL A 244 -2.06 18.32 11.67
CA VAL A 244 -2.63 19.04 10.53
C VAL A 244 -2.05 18.43 9.27
N TYR A 245 -2.92 18.00 8.37
CA TYR A 245 -2.58 17.43 7.07
C TYR A 245 -3.03 18.37 5.96
N ASP A 246 -2.26 18.46 4.88
CA ASP A 246 -2.71 19.16 3.69
C ASP A 246 -3.77 18.36 2.92
N ARG A 247 -4.27 18.96 1.84
CA ARG A 247 -5.23 18.33 0.91
C ARG A 247 -4.76 17.02 0.28
N ASN A 248 -3.46 16.70 0.30
CA ASN A 248 -2.85 15.49 -0.25
C ASN A 248 -2.43 14.50 0.84
N ALA A 249 -2.94 14.65 2.07
CA ALA A 249 -2.59 13.84 3.24
C ALA A 249 -1.12 13.96 3.68
N LYS A 250 -0.40 15.01 3.27
CA LYS A 250 0.95 15.30 3.76
C LYS A 250 0.87 16.00 5.11
N LEU A 251 1.65 15.53 6.08
CA LEU A 251 1.70 16.12 7.42
C LEU A 251 2.34 17.52 7.37
N VAL A 252 1.59 18.53 7.78
CA VAL A 252 2.03 19.94 7.85
C VAL A 252 2.44 20.32 9.27
N GLN A 253 1.75 19.79 10.28
CA GLN A 253 2.03 20.09 11.68
C GLN A 253 1.77 18.89 12.57
N ASP A 254 2.66 18.63 13.52
CA ASP A 254 2.50 17.62 14.57
C ASP A 254 2.78 18.26 15.94
N LYS A 255 1.79 18.24 16.83
CA LYS A 255 1.88 18.79 18.18
C LYS A 255 1.18 17.86 19.16
N TYR A 256 1.63 17.90 20.41
CA TYR A 256 1.04 17.13 21.49
C TYR A 256 0.56 18.06 22.60
N TYR A 257 -0.50 17.66 23.29
CA TYR A 257 -1.11 18.42 24.39
C TYR A 257 -1.34 17.53 25.61
N MET A 258 -1.16 18.11 26.80
CA MET A 258 -1.49 17.52 28.08
C MET A 258 -2.74 18.20 28.66
N ALA A 259 -3.70 17.40 29.12
CA ALA A 259 -4.82 17.89 29.92
C ALA A 259 -4.36 18.07 31.36
N GLU A 260 -4.19 19.33 31.79
CA GLU A 260 -3.83 19.69 33.16
C GLU A 260 -5.01 20.36 33.86
N GLU A 261 -5.03 21.69 33.85
CA GLU A 261 -6.10 22.48 34.47
C GLU A 261 -7.37 22.53 33.60
N SER A 262 -7.21 22.42 32.28
CA SER A 262 -8.30 22.38 31.31
C SER A 262 -8.11 21.25 30.31
N LEU A 263 -9.23 20.74 29.80
CA LEU A 263 -9.23 19.72 28.76
C LEU A 263 -8.94 20.40 27.40
N PRO A 264 -7.91 19.98 26.65
CA PRO A 264 -7.67 20.48 25.31
C PRO A 264 -8.80 20.03 24.37
N GLN A 265 -9.33 20.95 23.59
CA GLN A 265 -10.42 20.72 22.64
C GLN A 265 -10.12 21.37 21.29
N LEU A 266 -10.55 20.73 20.21
CA LEU A 266 -10.49 21.31 18.86
C LEU A 266 -11.65 22.28 18.68
N THR A 267 -11.37 23.51 18.24
CA THR A 267 -12.37 24.57 18.03
C THR A 267 -12.14 25.26 16.69
N ARG A 268 -13.23 25.69 16.07
CA ARG A 268 -13.24 26.50 14.85
C ARG A 268 -13.65 27.93 15.16
N ASP A 269 -12.84 28.88 14.71
CA ASP A 269 -13.20 30.29 14.66
C ASP A 269 -14.27 30.51 13.58
N SER A 270 -15.42 31.09 13.95
CA SER A 270 -16.55 31.29 13.03
C SER A 270 -16.27 32.30 11.93
N ASP A 271 -15.40 33.27 12.19
CA ASP A 271 -15.24 34.45 11.34
C ASP A 271 -14.13 34.21 10.31
N VAL A 272 -13.01 33.62 10.75
CA VAL A 272 -11.84 33.36 9.91
C VAL A 272 -11.80 31.92 9.39
N GLY A 273 -12.58 31.01 10.00
CA GLY A 273 -12.55 29.59 9.64
C GLY A 273 -11.24 28.89 10.05
N ARG A 274 -10.47 29.49 10.97
CA ARG A 274 -9.26 28.91 11.55
C ARG A 274 -9.66 27.80 12.52
N VAL A 275 -9.00 26.65 12.40
CA VAL A 275 -9.14 25.55 13.35
C VAL A 275 -7.94 25.54 14.29
N MET A 276 -8.18 25.44 15.60
CA MET A 276 -7.13 25.47 16.63
C MET A 276 -7.50 24.61 17.83
N VAL A 277 -6.50 24.30 18.67
CA VAL A 277 -6.72 23.64 19.96
C VAL A 277 -6.78 24.72 21.04
N VAL A 278 -7.81 24.66 21.88
CA VAL A 278 -8.00 25.54 23.05
C VAL A 278 -8.01 24.68 24.32
N GLY A 279 -7.40 25.19 25.39
CA GLY A 279 -7.25 24.44 26.65
C GLY A 279 -6.07 23.46 26.64
N GLY A 280 -5.81 22.86 27.80
CA GLY A 280 -4.62 22.07 28.07
C GLY A 280 -3.33 22.88 27.94
N ARG A 281 -2.18 22.19 28.04
CA ARG A 281 -0.87 22.78 27.73
C ARG A 281 -0.17 22.01 26.60
N PRO A 282 0.64 22.66 25.77
CA PRO A 282 1.55 21.96 24.87
C PRO A 282 2.46 21.00 25.66
N ALA A 283 2.63 19.80 25.14
CA ALA A 283 3.55 18.82 25.71
C ALA A 283 4.99 19.09 25.28
N VAL A 284 5.94 18.81 26.17
CA VAL A 284 7.36 19.09 25.98
C VAL A 284 8.11 17.79 25.65
N PRO A 285 8.80 17.70 24.49
CA PRO A 285 9.65 16.55 24.17
C PRO A 285 10.73 16.35 25.23
N GLY A 286 11.04 15.10 25.56
CA GLY A 286 12.03 14.73 26.58
C GLY A 286 11.52 14.78 28.03
N VAL A 287 10.38 15.42 28.28
CA VAL A 287 9.73 15.47 29.60
C VAL A 287 8.43 14.67 29.58
N ASP A 288 7.48 15.07 28.73
CA ASP A 288 6.17 14.42 28.65
C ASP A 288 6.19 13.23 27.71
N PHE A 289 7.01 13.27 26.67
CA PHE A 289 7.13 12.20 25.71
C PHE A 289 8.54 12.14 25.12
N HIS A 290 8.98 10.94 24.81
CA HIS A 290 10.14 10.73 23.96
C HIS A 290 9.64 10.35 22.57
N TYR A 291 10.28 10.90 21.55
CA TYR A 291 10.21 10.26 20.25
C TYR A 291 10.77 8.84 20.43
N ALA A 292 10.02 7.82 20.01
CA ALA A 292 10.64 6.52 19.80
C ALA A 292 11.81 6.78 18.85
N GLY A 293 13.05 6.52 19.33
CA GLY A 293 14.28 7.06 18.76
C GLY A 293 14.28 7.01 17.24
N GLU A 294 14.63 8.13 16.59
CA GLU A 294 14.59 8.36 15.14
C GLU A 294 13.90 7.24 14.38
N ARG A 295 12.58 7.17 14.55
CA ARG A 295 11.77 6.54 13.52
C ARG A 295 12.07 7.35 12.27
N GLN A 296 12.88 6.77 11.40
CA GLN A 296 12.98 7.11 9.99
C GLN A 296 11.63 6.80 9.30
N ASP A 297 10.52 7.13 9.98
CA ASP A 297 9.12 7.02 9.59
C ASP A 297 8.63 8.36 9.06
N SER A 298 9.52 9.34 8.89
CA SER A 298 9.42 10.13 7.67
C SER A 298 9.68 9.18 6.51
N VAL A 299 8.68 8.33 6.20
CA VAL A 299 8.41 7.96 4.82
C VAL A 299 8.55 9.28 4.08
N ALA A 300 9.48 9.35 3.15
CA ALA A 300 9.56 10.49 2.26
C ALA A 300 8.20 10.54 1.55
N TRP A 301 7.25 11.29 2.11
CA TRP A 301 5.90 11.48 1.57
C TRP A 301 5.95 12.07 0.17
N ASP A 302 7.11 12.57 -0.25
CA ASP A 302 7.39 13.00 -1.61
C ASP A 302 7.32 11.86 -2.64
N GLU A 303 7.22 10.59 -2.23
CA GLU A 303 7.06 9.43 -3.13
C GLU A 303 5.67 8.78 -3.16
N PHE A 304 4.71 9.20 -2.31
CA PHE A 304 3.35 8.66 -2.41
C PHE A 304 2.67 9.21 -3.67
N ARG A 305 2.35 8.30 -4.61
CA ARG A 305 1.59 8.62 -5.81
C ARG A 305 0.11 8.34 -5.54
N PRO A 306 -0.80 9.28 -5.85
CA PRO A 306 -2.23 9.03 -5.74
C PRO A 306 -2.63 7.74 -6.46
N ILE A 307 -3.47 6.95 -5.80
CA ILE A 307 -3.92 5.64 -6.30
C ILE A 307 -5.33 5.83 -6.86
N ALA A 308 -5.63 5.28 -8.04
CA ALA A 308 -6.98 5.32 -8.58
C ALA A 308 -7.97 4.65 -7.61
N SER A 309 -9.09 5.31 -7.35
CA SER A 309 -10.16 4.79 -6.50
C SER A 309 -10.92 3.72 -7.29
N SER A 310 -10.91 2.47 -6.82
CA SER A 310 -11.88 1.47 -7.28
C SER A 310 -13.16 1.69 -6.47
N ALA A 311 -14.15 2.36 -7.05
CA ALA A 311 -15.49 2.40 -6.46
C ALA A 311 -15.97 0.94 -6.26
N PRO A 312 -16.66 0.61 -5.14
CA PRO A 312 -17.21 -0.73 -4.99
C PRO A 312 -18.19 -1.00 -6.13
N GLU A 313 -17.92 -2.04 -6.93
CA GLU A 313 -18.89 -2.59 -7.85
C GLU A 313 -20.14 -2.92 -7.04
N THR A 314 -21.22 -2.17 -7.28
CA THR A 314 -22.52 -2.49 -6.70
C THR A 314 -22.90 -3.88 -7.19
N ALA A 315 -22.84 -4.85 -6.29
CA ALA A 315 -23.38 -6.18 -6.48
C ALA A 315 -24.91 -6.07 -6.57
N ASP A 316 -25.43 -5.74 -7.74
CA ASP A 316 -26.82 -6.00 -8.08
C ASP A 316 -26.93 -6.55 -9.50
N GLY A 317 -26.92 -7.87 -9.57
CA GLY A 317 -27.06 -8.67 -10.78
C GLY A 317 -27.79 -9.96 -10.45
N ARG A 318 -28.85 -9.89 -9.66
CA ARG A 318 -29.72 -11.05 -9.40
C ARG A 318 -30.59 -11.29 -10.63
N LYS A 319 -30.09 -12.09 -11.57
CA LYS A 319 -30.92 -12.74 -12.60
C LYS A 319 -31.75 -13.82 -11.91
N GLU A 320 -32.99 -13.49 -11.56
CA GLU A 320 -34.01 -14.52 -11.38
C GLU A 320 -34.50 -14.98 -12.75
N GLY A 321 -34.35 -16.29 -12.99
CA GLY A 321 -35.03 -16.98 -14.08
C GLY A 321 -36.44 -17.37 -13.66
N GLY A 322 -37.38 -17.24 -14.59
CA GLY A 322 -38.73 -17.78 -14.48
C GLY A 322 -39.44 -17.65 -15.82
N GLY A 323 -39.62 -18.77 -16.51
CA GLY A 323 -40.22 -18.84 -17.84
C GLY A 323 -41.75 -18.81 -17.86
N GLY A 324 -42.30 -18.74 -19.08
CA GLY A 324 -43.63 -19.28 -19.38
C GLY A 324 -44.60 -18.39 -20.17
N VAL A 325 -44.67 -18.65 -21.48
CA VAL A 325 -45.89 -18.80 -22.34
C VAL A 325 -46.90 -17.64 -22.45
N GLY A 326 -47.13 -17.20 -23.71
CA GLY A 326 -48.50 -17.07 -24.26
C GLY A 326 -49.00 -15.68 -24.69
N GLY A 327 -49.20 -15.50 -26.00
CA GLY A 327 -50.46 -14.98 -26.57
C GLY A 327 -50.76 -13.47 -26.64
N ASP A 328 -50.64 -12.93 -27.86
CA ASP A 328 -51.59 -12.05 -28.59
C ASP A 328 -51.99 -10.62 -28.09
N LYS A 329 -51.77 -9.66 -29.02
CA LYS A 329 -52.50 -8.40 -29.34
C LYS A 329 -52.58 -7.25 -28.31
N ALA A 330 -52.05 -6.07 -28.68
CA ALA A 330 -52.82 -4.89 -29.16
C ALA A 330 -52.00 -3.59 -29.28
N ALA A 331 -51.96 -3.08 -30.52
CA ALA A 331 -51.96 -1.70 -31.04
C ALA A 331 -51.70 -0.41 -30.19
N LEU A 332 -50.77 0.41 -30.73
CA LEU A 332 -50.76 1.89 -30.96
C LEU A 332 -50.45 2.87 -29.79
N PRO A 333 -50.03 4.13 -30.06
CA PRO A 333 -49.08 4.62 -31.09
C PRO A 333 -48.05 5.65 -30.56
N SER A 334 -47.01 5.90 -31.38
CA SER A 334 -46.00 6.96 -31.22
C SER A 334 -46.53 8.39 -31.50
N PRO A 335 -45.91 9.44 -30.96
CA PRO A 335 -45.96 10.79 -31.51
C PRO A 335 -44.62 11.21 -32.20
N PRO A 336 -44.62 12.31 -32.97
CA PRO A 336 -43.98 12.34 -34.29
C PRO A 336 -42.59 12.98 -34.33
N VAL A 337 -41.87 12.58 -35.39
CA VAL A 337 -40.64 13.18 -35.91
C VAL A 337 -40.99 14.44 -36.71
N GLY A 338 -40.31 15.55 -36.40
CA GLY A 338 -40.23 16.74 -37.25
C GLY A 338 -38.81 16.91 -37.80
N GLU A 339 -38.64 16.70 -39.09
CA GLU A 339 -37.44 17.01 -39.87
C GLU A 339 -37.23 18.53 -40.02
N GLY A 340 -35.97 18.95 -40.15
CA GLY A 340 -35.67 20.35 -40.45
C GLY A 340 -34.19 20.70 -40.68
N LYS A 341 -33.59 20.09 -41.71
CA LYS A 341 -32.52 20.62 -42.59
C LYS A 341 -31.55 21.71 -42.05
N GLY A 342 -30.26 21.41 -42.15
CA GLY A 342 -29.43 22.13 -43.12
C GLY A 342 -28.18 22.89 -42.64
N ARG A 343 -27.03 22.41 -43.13
CA ARG A 343 -25.86 23.18 -43.64
C ARG A 343 -24.85 23.81 -42.67
N SER A 344 -23.66 23.17 -42.66
CA SER A 344 -22.33 23.70 -43.01
C SER A 344 -21.93 25.13 -42.58
N ARG A 345 -20.78 25.25 -41.88
CA ARG A 345 -19.53 25.81 -42.44
C ARG A 345 -18.39 25.85 -41.42
N TRP A 346 -17.23 25.35 -41.86
CA TRP A 346 -15.92 25.77 -41.38
C TRP A 346 -15.65 27.23 -41.78
N GLY A 347 -14.99 28.00 -40.92
CA GLY A 347 -14.54 29.35 -41.27
C GLY A 347 -13.92 30.15 -40.11
N LYS A 348 -12.59 30.07 -40.03
CA LYS A 348 -11.62 31.01 -39.43
C LYS A 348 -12.15 32.42 -39.09
N PHE A 349 -11.73 32.97 -37.94
CA PHE A 349 -11.25 34.36 -37.88
C PHE A 349 -10.14 34.51 -36.83
N LEU A 350 -8.99 34.99 -37.31
CA LEU A 350 -7.88 35.53 -36.55
C LEU A 350 -8.20 37.00 -36.18
N ASN A 351 -7.47 37.49 -35.18
CA ASN A 351 -6.88 38.83 -35.05
C ASN A 351 -7.46 39.87 -34.07
N VAL A 352 -6.51 40.30 -33.21
CA VAL A 352 -6.19 41.67 -32.81
C VAL A 352 -7.09 42.28 -31.72
N PHE A 353 -6.51 42.42 -30.52
CA PHE A 353 -6.24 43.76 -29.99
C PHE A 353 -5.00 43.75 -29.06
N ARG A 354 -4.02 44.55 -29.45
CA ARG A 354 -2.81 44.94 -28.74
C ARG A 354 -2.98 46.41 -28.38
N GLY A 355 -2.51 46.80 -27.18
CA GLY A 355 -2.43 48.18 -26.70
C GLY A 355 -3.29 48.38 -25.46
N LYS A 356 -2.80 48.92 -24.35
CA LYS A 356 -1.71 49.90 -24.19
C LYS A 356 -1.26 49.87 -22.72
N GLU A 357 0.04 49.83 -22.49
CA GLU A 357 0.64 50.42 -21.30
C GLU A 357 0.33 51.92 -21.31
N ASP A 358 0.00 52.50 -20.17
CA ASP A 358 0.63 53.77 -19.79
C ASP A 358 0.67 53.97 -18.27
N LYS A 359 1.74 54.63 -17.88
CA LYS A 359 2.30 54.80 -16.54
C LYS A 359 1.48 55.74 -15.64
N ARG A 360 1.51 55.47 -14.33
CA ARG A 360 2.05 56.39 -13.31
C ARG A 360 2.39 55.64 -12.03
#